data_AF-A0A4P5YM82-F1
#
_entry.id   AF-A0A4P5YM82-F1
#
_cell.length_a   1.000
_cell.length_b   1.000
_cell.length_c   1.000
_cell.angle_alpha   90.00
_cell.angle_beta   90.00
_cell.angle_gamma   90.00
#
_symmetry.space_group_name_H-M   'P 1'
#
loop_
_entity.id
_entity.type
_entity.pdbx_description
1 polymer ?
#
loop_
_entity_poly.entity_id
_entity_poly.type
_entity_poly.pdbx_seq_one_letter_code
_entity_poly.pdbx_strand_id
1 'polypeptide(L)'
;MLKVLIPVIAALIAVGGGILLGWWLRNRLLGPASHQLVEDVLRSIGPARCLAAIRLFQQLADRGDSAAIVAVVDTVELPLVEAIPDCPPDLKLALANAIDAAARTCRERDAAKRLMVLRNSLIA
;
A
#
# COMPACT_ATOMS: atom_id res chain seq x y z
N MET A 1 14.12 34.80 -31.27
CA MET A 1 13.37 34.18 -30.16
C MET A 1 13.01 32.71 -30.40
N LEU A 2 12.60 32.29 -31.60
CA LEU A 2 12.23 30.89 -31.90
C LEU A 2 13.34 29.84 -31.64
N LYS A 3 14.62 30.20 -31.81
CA LYS A 3 15.77 29.29 -31.64
C LYS A 3 16.02 28.83 -30.19
N VAL A 4 15.52 29.56 -29.19
CA VAL A 4 15.71 29.23 -27.75
C VAL A 4 14.57 28.36 -27.21
N LEU A 5 13.39 28.41 -27.83
CA LEU A 5 12.24 27.60 -27.43
C LEU A 5 12.43 26.10 -27.71
N ILE A 6 13.08 25.77 -28.83
CA ILE A 6 13.29 24.37 -29.26
C ILE A 6 14.07 23.54 -28.22
N PRO A 7 15.25 23.98 -27.70
CA PRO A 7 15.98 23.19 -26.71
C PRO A 7 15.26 23.11 -25.35
N VAL A 8 14.52 24.15 -24.95
CA VAL A 8 13.74 24.15 -23.69
C VAL A 8 12.59 23.14 -23.76
N ILE A 9 11.87 23.09 -24.88
CA ILE A 9 10.81 22.11 -25.10
C ILE A 9 11.38 20.69 -25.14
N ALA A 10 12.49 20.48 -25.85
CA ALA A 10 13.15 19.17 -25.90
C ALA A 10 13.59 18.67 -24.51
N ALA A 11 14.14 19.56 -23.68
CA ALA A 11 14.52 19.23 -22.31
C ALA A 11 13.30 18.88 -21.43
N LEU A 12 12.20 19.63 -21.55
CA LEU A 12 10.96 19.34 -20.82
C LEU A 12 10.33 18.00 -21.23
N ILE A 13 10.36 17.66 -22.53
CA ILE A 13 9.85 16.37 -23.01
C ILE A 13 10.74 15.22 -22.53
N ALA A 14 12.07 15.39 -22.52
CA ALA A 14 12.99 14.37 -22.02
C ALA A 14 12.80 14.10 -20.52
N VAL A 15 12.64 15.16 -19.71
CA VAL A 15 12.41 15.05 -18.28
C VAL A 15 11.02 14.47 -18.00
N GLY A 16 9.98 14.98 -18.67
CA GLY A 16 8.61 14.49 -18.53
C GLY A 16 8.49 13.02 -18.96
N GLY A 17 9.11 12.65 -20.07
CA GLY A 17 9.17 11.28 -20.58
C GLY A 17 9.88 10.34 -19.61
N GLY A 18 11.01 10.75 -19.03
CA GLY A 18 11.73 9.98 -18.01
C GLY A 18 10.90 9.73 -16.74
N ILE A 19 10.18 10.75 -16.27
CA ILE A 19 9.28 10.64 -15.10
C ILE A 19 8.12 9.69 -15.40
N LEU A 20 7.48 9.84 -16.56
CA LEU A 20 6.35 8.99 -16.96
C LEU A 20 6.78 7.54 -17.16
N LEU A 21 7.94 7.32 -17.79
CA LEU A 21 8.49 5.99 -18.02
C LEU A 21 8.90 5.33 -16.69
N GLY A 22 9.53 6.08 -15.79
CA GLY A 22 9.86 5.61 -14.44
C GLY A 22 8.63 5.25 -13.62
N TRP A 23 7.59 6.09 -13.67
CA TRP A 23 6.30 5.81 -13.03
C TRP A 23 5.62 4.57 -13.63
N TRP A 24 5.62 4.44 -14.96
CA TRP A 24 5.01 3.31 -15.66
C TRP A 24 5.75 1.99 -15.43
N LEU A 25 7.10 1.97 -15.49
CA LEU A 25 7.88 0.78 -15.15
C LEU A 25 7.67 0.39 -13.69
N ARG A 26 7.67 1.36 -12.77
CA ARG A 26 7.41 1.10 -11.35
C ARG A 26 6.01 0.52 -11.14
N ASN A 27 5.01 0.98 -11.90
CA ASN A 27 3.66 0.42 -11.78
C ASN A 27 3.55 -0.99 -12.38
N ARG A 28 4.25 -1.28 -13.49
CA ARG A 28 4.18 -2.60 -14.16
C ARG A 28 5.03 -3.70 -13.50
N LEU A 29 6.23 -3.40 -13.03
CA LEU A 29 7.14 -4.41 -12.46
C LEU A 29 6.77 -4.81 -11.02
N LEU A 30 5.98 -4.01 -10.30
CA LEU A 30 5.65 -4.24 -8.89
C LEU A 30 4.26 -4.84 -8.61
N GLY A 31 3.41 -4.99 -9.63
CA GLY A 31 2.16 -5.77 -9.56
C GLY A 31 2.32 -7.20 -9.01
N PRO A 32 3.34 -7.99 -9.41
CA PRO A 32 3.53 -9.34 -8.85
C PRO A 32 3.94 -9.34 -7.37
N ALA A 33 4.69 -8.33 -6.91
CA ALA A 33 5.15 -8.26 -5.52
C ALA A 33 4.00 -8.03 -4.53
N SER A 34 3.01 -7.21 -4.90
CA SER A 34 1.80 -7.03 -4.08
C SER A 34 0.94 -8.30 -4.03
N HIS A 35 0.84 -9.02 -5.15
CA HIS A 35 0.08 -10.27 -5.19
C HIS A 35 0.73 -11.33 -4.28
N GLN A 36 2.06 -11.40 -4.26
CA GLN A 36 2.78 -12.32 -3.38
C GLN A 36 2.60 -11.97 -1.90
N LEU A 37 2.64 -10.68 -1.53
CA LEU A 37 2.37 -10.26 -0.16
C LEU A 37 0.93 -10.51 0.30
N VAL A 38 -0.06 -10.34 -0.59
CA VAL A 38 -1.45 -10.71 -0.29
C VAL A 38 -1.54 -12.21 -0.06
N GLU A 39 -0.93 -13.02 -0.93
CA GLU A 39 -0.90 -14.48 -0.78
C GLU A 39 -0.22 -14.90 0.54
N ASP A 40 0.88 -14.24 0.91
CA ASP A 40 1.58 -14.50 2.18
C ASP A 40 0.67 -14.25 3.38
N VAL A 41 -0.16 -13.20 3.34
CA VAL A 41 -1.14 -12.94 4.40
C VAL A 41 -2.22 -14.02 4.44
N LEU A 42 -2.75 -14.42 3.28
CA LEU A 42 -3.80 -15.43 3.18
C LEU A 42 -3.33 -16.82 3.62
N ARG A 43 -2.08 -17.19 3.29
CA ARG A 43 -1.49 -18.50 3.66
C ARG A 43 -0.98 -18.57 5.09
N SER A 44 -0.59 -17.44 5.68
CA SER A 44 -0.08 -17.40 7.05
C SER A 44 -1.21 -17.58 8.06
N ILE A 45 -0.90 -18.10 9.25
CA ILE A 45 -1.84 -18.32 10.35
C ILE A 45 -1.29 -17.67 11.64
N GLY A 46 -2.19 -17.20 12.50
CA GLY A 46 -1.85 -16.62 13.80
C GLY A 46 -0.87 -15.44 13.70
N PRO A 47 0.21 -15.41 14.50
CA PRO A 47 1.11 -14.25 14.57
C PRO A 47 1.87 -13.97 13.26
N ALA A 48 2.11 -15.00 12.44
CA ALA A 48 2.76 -14.83 11.14
C ALA A 48 1.89 -14.02 10.18
N ARG A 49 0.56 -14.15 10.27
CA ARG A 49 -0.38 -13.37 9.45
C ARG A 49 -0.28 -11.88 9.76
N CYS A 50 -0.17 -11.51 11.03
CA CYS A 50 0.06 -10.11 11.43
C CYS A 50 1.35 -9.54 10.84
N LEU A 51 2.44 -10.32 10.87
CA LEU A 51 3.73 -9.89 10.35
C LEU A 51 3.71 -9.71 8.82
N ALA A 52 3.05 -10.62 8.10
CA ALA A 52 2.82 -10.48 6.66
C ALA A 52 1.96 -9.24 6.36
N ALA A 53 0.90 -9.00 7.15
CA ALA A 53 0.01 -7.85 6.97
C ALA A 53 0.73 -6.52 7.21
N ILE A 54 1.63 -6.44 8.20
CA ILE A 54 2.47 -5.26 8.43
C ILE A 54 3.25 -4.91 7.17
N ARG A 55 3.96 -5.89 6.58
CA ARG A 55 4.77 -5.68 5.36
C ARG A 55 3.91 -5.25 4.18
N LEU A 56 2.74 -5.85 4.02
CA LEU A 56 1.78 -5.51 2.98
C LEU A 56 1.30 -4.05 3.11
N PHE A 57 0.83 -3.64 4.29
CA PHE A 57 0.33 -2.27 4.49
C PHE A 57 1.42 -1.21 4.42
N GLN A 58 2.63 -1.49 4.90
CA GLN A 58 3.78 -0.61 4.71
C GLN A 58 4.08 -0.41 3.23
N GLN A 59 4.14 -1.49 2.45
CA GLN A 59 4.39 -1.38 1.02
C GLN A 59 3.29 -0.61 0.29
N LEU A 60 2.03 -0.78 0.69
CA LEU A 60 0.91 -0.03 0.12
C LEU A 60 0.97 1.46 0.47
N ALA A 61 1.31 1.79 1.71
CA ALA A 61 1.51 3.17 2.14
C ALA A 61 2.65 3.85 1.36
N ASP A 62 3.79 3.16 1.19
CA ASP A 62 4.93 3.67 0.43
C ASP A 62 4.62 3.90 -1.05
N ARG A 63 3.69 3.12 -1.61
CA ARG A 63 3.22 3.27 -2.99
C ARG A 63 2.21 4.40 -3.14
N GLY A 64 1.39 4.65 -2.11
CA GLY A 64 0.28 5.61 -2.17
C GLY A 64 -0.78 5.27 -3.23
N ASP A 65 -0.85 4.00 -3.65
CA ASP A 65 -1.81 3.54 -4.65
C ASP A 65 -3.14 3.20 -3.96
N SER A 66 -4.08 4.14 -4.06
CA SER A 66 -5.39 4.00 -3.42
C SER A 66 -6.22 2.86 -3.99
N ALA A 67 -6.09 2.56 -5.28
CA ALA A 67 -6.83 1.46 -5.90
C ALA A 67 -6.32 0.10 -5.41
N ALA A 68 -5.00 -0.04 -5.28
CA ALA A 68 -4.39 -1.23 -4.70
C ALA A 68 -4.77 -1.40 -3.22
N ILE A 69 -4.82 -0.30 -2.45
CA ILE A 69 -5.25 -0.34 -1.04
C ILE A 69 -6.68 -0.85 -0.94
N VAL A 70 -7.62 -0.33 -1.75
CA VAL A 70 -9.03 -0.77 -1.75
C VAL A 70 -9.12 -2.28 -2.02
N ALA A 71 -8.50 -2.75 -3.11
CA ALA A 71 -8.56 -4.16 -3.50
C ALA A 71 -7.96 -5.10 -2.44
N VAL A 72 -6.85 -4.68 -1.82
CA VAL A 72 -6.21 -5.45 -0.75
C VAL A 72 -7.07 -5.50 0.50
N VAL A 73 -7.66 -4.37 0.92
CA VAL A 73 -8.53 -4.31 2.08
C VAL A 73 -9.71 -5.26 1.93
N ASP A 74 -10.36 -5.28 0.76
CA ASP A 74 -11.48 -6.19 0.49
C ASP A 74 -11.11 -7.67 0.63
N THR A 75 -9.86 -8.01 0.34
CA THR A 75 -9.39 -9.40 0.35
C THR A 75 -8.86 -9.81 1.72
N VAL A 76 -8.17 -8.91 2.42
CA VAL A 76 -7.38 -9.22 3.61
C VAL A 76 -8.08 -8.87 4.92
N GLU A 77 -9.08 -7.99 4.91
CA GLU A 77 -9.76 -7.51 6.13
C GLU A 77 -10.27 -8.67 7.00
N LEU A 78 -11.08 -9.57 6.44
CA LEU A 78 -11.68 -10.65 7.22
C LEU A 78 -10.62 -11.65 7.75
N PRO A 79 -9.70 -12.21 6.92
CA PRO A 79 -8.63 -13.06 7.42
C PRO A 79 -7.75 -12.40 8.49
N LEU A 80 -7.56 -11.08 8.40
CA LEU A 80 -6.76 -10.35 9.38
C LEU A 80 -7.51 -10.19 10.70
N VAL A 81 -8.81 -9.84 10.66
CA VAL A 81 -9.67 -9.76 11.86
C VAL A 81 -9.67 -11.07 12.64
N GLU A 82 -9.74 -12.20 11.93
CA GLU A 82 -9.68 -13.54 12.55
C GLU A 82 -8.34 -13.80 13.28
N ALA A 83 -7.24 -13.21 12.82
CA ALA A 83 -5.92 -13.40 13.42
C ALA A 83 -5.55 -12.36 14.50
N ILE A 84 -6.36 -11.32 14.70
CA ILE A 84 -6.12 -10.29 15.74
C ILE A 84 -5.97 -10.88 17.15
N PRO A 85 -6.81 -11.84 17.59
CA PRO A 85 -6.70 -12.40 18.94
C PRO A 85 -5.36 -13.09 19.19
N ASP A 86 -4.77 -13.70 18.15
CA ASP A 86 -3.50 -14.44 18.21
C ASP A 86 -2.27 -13.55 18.02
N CYS A 87 -2.48 -12.25 17.79
CA CYS A 87 -1.41 -11.31 17.49
C CYS A 87 -0.68 -10.87 18.77
N PRO A 88 0.65 -11.02 18.87
CA PRO A 88 1.40 -10.58 20.04
C PRO A 88 1.36 -9.06 20.18
N PRO A 89 1.43 -8.52 21.41
CA PRO A 89 1.25 -7.10 21.69
C PRO A 89 2.23 -6.20 20.92
N ASP A 90 3.47 -6.64 20.76
CA ASP A 90 4.51 -5.90 20.02
C ASP A 90 4.14 -5.71 18.54
N LEU A 91 3.49 -6.72 17.94
CA LEU A 91 3.04 -6.66 16.55
C LEU A 91 1.74 -5.89 16.38
N LYS A 92 0.86 -5.85 17.39
CA LYS A 92 -0.39 -5.06 17.32
C LYS A 92 -0.12 -3.58 17.08
N LEU A 93 0.86 -3.00 17.80
CA LEU A 93 1.25 -1.60 17.60
C LEU A 93 1.87 -1.36 16.22
N ALA A 94 2.76 -2.25 15.78
CA ALA A 94 3.38 -2.16 14.46
C ALA A 94 2.33 -2.26 13.32
N LEU A 95 1.36 -3.16 13.46
CA LEU A 95 0.26 -3.33 12.52
C LEU A 95 -0.67 -2.13 12.50
N ALA A 96 -1.06 -1.61 13.67
CA ALA A 96 -1.88 -0.41 13.76
C ALA A 96 -1.22 0.80 13.08
N ASN A 97 0.10 0.97 13.23
CA ASN A 97 0.86 2.03 12.56
C ASN A 97 0.95 1.82 11.05
N ALA A 98 1.14 0.59 10.59
CA ALA A 98 1.17 0.28 9.16
C ALA A 98 -0.20 0.54 8.49
N ILE A 99 -1.30 0.16 9.17
CA ILE A 99 -2.66 0.42 8.72
C ILE A 99 -2.97 1.93 8.70
N ASP A 100 -2.57 2.67 9.73
CA ASP A 100 -2.73 4.14 9.76
C ASP A 100 -1.98 4.82 8.61
N ALA A 101 -0.74 4.40 8.34
CA ALA A 101 0.03 4.90 7.21
C ALA A 101 -0.69 4.64 5.88
N ALA A 102 -1.18 3.42 5.65
CA ALA A 102 -1.94 3.08 4.45
C ALA A 102 -3.21 3.92 4.34
N ALA A 103 -3.98 4.08 5.43
CA ALA A 103 -5.21 4.86 5.45
C ALA A 103 -4.98 6.34 5.11
N ARG A 104 -3.89 6.95 5.60
CA ARG A 104 -3.55 8.35 5.32
C ARG A 104 -3.17 8.59 3.86
N THR A 105 -2.60 7.59 3.20
CA THR A 105 -2.22 7.67 1.78
C THR A 105 -3.37 7.30 0.84
N CYS A 106 -4.41 6.65 1.35
CA CYS A 106 -5.59 6.27 0.58
C CYS A 106 -6.48 7.49 0.31
N ARG A 107 -6.75 7.77 -0.96
CA ARG A 107 -7.66 8.84 -1.40
C ARG A 107 -9.13 8.42 -1.34
N GLU A 108 -9.40 7.11 -1.29
CA GLU A 108 -10.75 6.58 -1.18
C GLU A 108 -11.23 6.59 0.27
N ARG A 109 -12.24 7.44 0.53
CA ARG A 109 -12.73 7.71 1.88
C ARG A 109 -13.28 6.47 2.57
N ASP A 110 -14.01 5.62 1.86
CA ASP A 110 -14.62 4.43 2.43
C ASP A 110 -13.58 3.38 2.82
N ALA A 111 -12.56 3.17 1.98
CA ALA A 111 -11.43 2.29 2.30
C ALA A 111 -10.60 2.83 3.46
N ALA A 112 -10.31 4.13 3.49
CA ALA A 112 -9.63 4.76 4.62
C ALA A 112 -10.41 4.59 5.93
N LYS A 113 -11.74 4.74 5.90
CA LYS A 113 -12.60 4.53 7.07
C LYS A 113 -12.57 3.07 7.55
N ARG A 114 -12.63 2.09 6.64
CA ARG A 114 -12.52 0.67 6.99
C ARG A 114 -11.18 0.33 7.62
N LEU A 115 -10.08 0.85 7.06
CA LEU A 115 -8.75 0.73 7.66
C LEU A 115 -8.70 1.33 9.07
N MET A 116 -9.34 2.47 9.32
CA MET A 116 -9.39 3.06 10.66
C MET A 116 -10.23 2.23 11.63
N VAL A 117 -11.33 1.60 11.18
CA VAL A 117 -12.11 0.66 12.00
C VAL A 117 -11.26 -0.56 12.36
N LEU A 118 -10.56 -1.14 11.38
CA LEU A 118 -9.64 -2.26 11.57
C LEU A 118 -8.47 -1.91 12.48
N ARG A 119 -7.92 -0.70 12.38
CA ARG A 119 -6.91 -0.18 13.31
C ARG A 119 -7.45 -0.15 14.74
N ASN A 120 -8.67 0.33 14.91
CA ASN A 120 -9.26 0.49 16.24
C ASN A 120 -9.57 -0.86 16.89
N SER A 121 -9.90 -1.91 16.14
CA SER A 121 -10.08 -3.26 16.68
C SER A 121 -8.78 -3.92 17.15
N LEU A 122 -7.61 -3.38 16.78
CA LEU A 122 -6.31 -3.86 17.29
C LEU A 122 -5.94 -3.27 18.65
N ILE A 123 -6.49 -2.11 18.99
CA ILE A 123 -6.12 -1.31 20.18
C ILE A 123 -7.17 -1.44 21.28
N ALA A 124 -8.42 -1.74 20.91
CA ALA A 124 -9.51 -2.06 21.83
C ALA A 124 -9.30 -3.40 22.53
#